data_AF-A0A5B7BLF5-F1
#
_entry.id   AF-A0A5B7BLF5-F1
#
_cell.length_a   1.000
_cell.length_b   1.000
_cell.length_c   1.000
_cell.angle_alpha   90.00
_cell.angle_beta   90.00
_cell.angle_gamma   90.00
#
_symmetry.space_group_name_H-M   'P 1'
#
loop_
_entity.id
_entity.type
_entity.pdbx_description
1 polymer ?
#
loop_
_entity_poly.entity_id
_entity_poly.type
_entity_poly.pdbx_seq_one_letter_code
_entity_poly.pdbx_strand_id
1 'polypeptide(L)'
;VFNKGILERCLKLYSDRMAKLGLPLSEQSLQKAHEGSREEVMKAFDEQHFGHRHAKKSVEKLDEEIDKVYKNFILANEYQSSKLCEALYTRCEDKMDQLQVLRLPSMAKFNAGFLQCNQSFERECVGPSKTSYEHRMMKMLGRSKSLFIEEYNHRLFNWLVAFSLVMVVVGRFII
;
A
#
# COMPACT_ATOMS: atom_id res chain seq x y z
N VAL A 1 11.37 -4.18 41.92
CA VAL A 1 11.57 -5.19 40.85
C VAL A 1 13.06 -5.36 40.68
N PHE A 2 13.58 -6.55 40.92
CA PHE A 2 14.99 -6.89 40.71
C PHE A 2 15.35 -6.67 39.22
N ASN A 3 16.53 -6.14 38.91
CA ASN A 3 16.97 -5.81 37.53
C ASN A 3 16.11 -4.79 36.73
N LYS A 4 15.21 -4.01 37.37
CA LYS A 4 14.30 -3.06 36.68
C LYS A 4 15.03 -2.09 35.72
N GLY A 5 16.13 -1.50 36.17
CA GLY A 5 16.87 -0.54 35.34
C GLY A 5 17.55 -1.18 34.12
N ILE A 6 17.93 -2.46 34.20
CA ILE A 6 18.49 -3.19 33.05
C ILE A 6 17.37 -3.46 32.04
N LEU A 7 16.20 -3.90 32.53
CA LEU A 7 15.02 -4.16 31.70
C LEU A 7 14.59 -2.91 30.92
N GLU A 8 14.51 -1.75 31.58
CA GLU A 8 14.14 -0.48 30.92
C GLU A 8 15.17 -0.06 29.85
N ARG A 9 16.47 -0.27 30.11
CA ARG A 9 17.53 0.01 29.11
C ARG A 9 17.44 -0.94 27.91
N CYS A 10 17.21 -2.22 28.14
CA CYS A 10 17.04 -3.23 27.08
C CYS A 10 15.81 -2.94 26.21
N LEU A 11 14.67 -2.60 26.82
CA LEU A 11 13.48 -2.18 26.08
C LEU A 11 13.69 -0.90 25.28
N LYS A 12 14.42 0.07 25.84
CA LYS A 12 14.79 1.27 25.11
C LYS A 12 15.67 0.95 23.90
N LEU A 13 16.68 0.09 24.08
CA LEU A 13 17.54 -0.35 22.97
C LEU A 13 16.75 -1.05 21.86
N TYR A 14 15.81 -1.93 22.23
CA TYR A 14 14.90 -2.57 21.28
C TYR A 14 14.06 -1.52 20.52
N SER A 15 13.43 -0.60 21.26
CA SER A 15 12.57 0.44 20.69
C SER A 15 13.34 1.38 19.76
N ASP A 16 14.54 1.81 20.16
CA ASP A 16 15.39 2.71 19.37
C ASP A 16 15.87 2.05 18.07
N ARG A 17 16.03 0.72 18.05
CA ARG A 17 16.38 -0.03 16.83
C ARG A 17 15.18 -0.20 15.91
N MET A 18 14.05 -0.60 16.46
CA MET A 18 12.81 -0.74 15.69
C MET A 18 12.33 0.61 15.13
N ALA A 19 12.54 1.71 15.86
CA ALA A 19 12.19 3.06 15.41
C ALA A 19 13.05 3.57 14.23
N LYS A 20 14.24 2.99 14.01
CA LYS A 20 15.07 3.31 12.83
C LYS A 20 14.59 2.62 11.56
N LEU A 21 13.67 1.66 11.67
CA LEU A 21 13.05 1.03 10.51
C LEU A 21 12.16 2.05 9.81
N GLY A 22 12.43 2.32 8.53
CA GLY A 22 11.53 3.10 7.69
C GLY A 22 10.28 2.29 7.35
N LEU A 23 9.17 2.56 8.01
CA LEU A 23 7.87 1.96 7.70
C LEU A 23 7.22 2.65 6.48
N PRO A 24 6.45 1.93 5.63
CA PRO A 24 6.07 0.53 5.78
C PRO A 24 7.09 -0.47 5.21
N LEU A 25 7.09 -1.66 5.79
CA LEU A 25 7.90 -2.82 5.38
C LEU A 25 7.00 -4.03 5.09
N SER A 26 7.54 -4.98 4.32
CA SER A 26 6.92 -6.30 4.18
C SER A 26 6.86 -7.01 5.55
N GLU A 27 5.87 -7.88 5.74
CA GLU A 27 5.71 -8.65 6.97
C GLU A 27 6.96 -9.46 7.29
N GLN A 28 7.57 -10.09 6.28
CA GLN A 28 8.81 -10.86 6.44
C GLN A 28 9.99 -9.99 6.87
N SER A 29 10.12 -8.79 6.30
CA SER A 29 11.20 -7.86 6.67
C SER A 29 11.01 -7.33 8.09
N LEU A 30 9.78 -7.01 8.48
CA LEU A 30 9.46 -6.52 9.83
C LEU A 30 9.70 -7.62 10.87
N GLN A 31 9.26 -8.84 10.59
CA GLN A 31 9.45 -10.00 11.46
C GLN A 31 10.95 -10.31 11.65
N LYS A 32 11.73 -10.32 10.57
CA LYS A 32 13.18 -10.53 10.63
C LYS A 32 13.89 -9.45 11.45
N ALA A 33 13.47 -8.19 11.32
CA ALA A 33 14.03 -7.08 12.09
C ALA A 33 13.68 -7.18 13.58
N HIS A 34 12.46 -7.62 13.90
CA HIS A 34 12.02 -7.92 15.26
C HIS A 34 12.85 -9.05 15.87
N GLU A 35 12.97 -10.19 15.19
CA GLU A 35 13.71 -11.36 15.68
C GLU A 35 15.18 -11.02 15.96
N GLY A 36 15.86 -10.36 15.01
CA GLY A 36 17.25 -9.93 15.20
C GLY A 36 17.41 -8.91 16.35
N SER A 37 16.51 -7.94 16.44
CA SER A 37 16.55 -6.96 17.55
C SER A 37 16.27 -7.60 18.90
N ARG A 38 15.33 -8.56 18.95
CA ARG A 38 14.97 -9.30 20.16
C ARG A 38 16.13 -10.17 20.63
N GLU A 39 16.75 -10.94 19.73
CA GLU A 39 17.90 -11.80 20.06
C GLU A 39 19.05 -11.00 20.67
N GLU A 40 19.42 -9.89 20.04
CA GLU A 40 20.52 -9.04 20.53
C GLU A 40 20.21 -8.40 21.88
N VAL A 41 18.97 -7.95 22.09
CA VAL A 41 18.53 -7.36 23.37
C VAL A 41 18.47 -8.42 24.47
N MET A 42 18.03 -9.64 24.15
CA MET A 42 17.97 -10.74 25.10
C MET A 42 19.38 -11.19 25.51
N LYS A 43 20.33 -11.23 24.56
CA LYS A 43 21.75 -11.49 24.85
C LYS A 43 22.35 -10.41 25.75
N ALA A 44 22.11 -9.13 25.44
CA ALA A 44 22.59 -8.02 26.25
C ALA A 44 21.99 -8.03 27.68
N PHE A 45 20.75 -8.49 27.82
CA PHE A 45 20.11 -8.67 29.12
C PHE A 45 20.75 -9.83 29.89
N ASP A 46 21.05 -10.95 29.22
CA ASP A 46 21.67 -12.14 29.82
C ASP A 46 23.03 -11.84 30.46
N GLU A 47 23.84 -11.02 29.80
CA GLU A 47 25.16 -10.60 30.27
C GLU A 47 25.13 -9.64 31.47
N GLN A 48 24.00 -8.94 31.69
CA GLN A 48 23.90 -7.86 32.68
C GLN A 48 23.00 -8.18 33.88
N HIS A 49 22.15 -9.19 33.79
CA HIS A 49 21.22 -9.50 34.88
C HIS A 49 21.93 -10.15 36.07
N PHE A 50 21.40 -9.89 37.25
CA PHE A 50 21.86 -10.51 38.49
C PHE A 50 20.83 -11.53 38.99
N GLY A 51 21.27 -12.42 39.90
CA GLY A 51 20.49 -13.31 40.78
C GLY A 51 19.65 -14.41 40.10
N HIS A 52 20.11 -15.66 40.20
CA HIS A 52 19.59 -16.84 39.49
C HIS A 52 18.06 -17.06 39.55
N ARG A 53 17.42 -16.94 40.73
CA ARG A 53 15.95 -17.12 40.87
C ARG A 53 15.14 -15.94 40.32
N HIS A 54 15.64 -14.71 40.44
CA HIS A 54 14.96 -13.52 39.95
C HIS A 54 15.29 -13.21 38.48
N ALA A 55 16.39 -13.75 37.96
CA ALA A 55 16.82 -13.67 36.58
C ALA A 55 15.76 -14.26 35.64
N LYS A 56 15.31 -15.49 35.88
CA LYS A 56 14.30 -16.15 35.02
C LYS A 56 13.02 -15.32 34.87
N LYS A 57 12.45 -14.84 35.99
CA LYS A 57 11.26 -13.98 35.98
C LYS A 57 11.50 -12.64 35.28
N SER A 58 12.71 -12.11 35.34
CA SER A 58 13.04 -10.82 34.70
C SER A 58 13.25 -10.99 33.19
N VAL A 59 13.78 -12.14 32.74
CA VAL A 59 13.88 -12.53 31.32
C VAL A 59 12.49 -12.69 30.70
N GLU A 60 11.61 -13.48 31.34
CA GLU A 60 10.22 -13.65 30.90
C GLU A 60 9.50 -12.29 30.80
N LYS A 61 9.70 -11.43 31.79
CA LYS A 61 9.12 -10.08 31.79
C LYS A 61 9.66 -9.19 30.66
N LEU A 62 10.96 -9.26 30.36
CA LEU A 62 11.54 -8.50 29.24
C LEU A 62 10.90 -8.95 27.93
N ASP A 63 10.75 -10.26 27.73
CA ASP A 63 10.15 -10.84 26.53
C ASP A 63 8.70 -10.37 26.32
N GLU A 64 7.88 -10.43 27.36
CA GLU A 64 6.50 -9.93 27.34
C GLU A 64 6.41 -8.45 26.98
N GLU A 65 7.33 -7.62 27.49
CA GLU A 65 7.34 -6.19 27.19
C GLU A 65 7.85 -5.90 25.76
N ILE A 66 8.80 -6.69 25.24
CA ILE A 66 9.22 -6.62 23.83
C ILE A 66 8.04 -6.94 22.92
N ASP A 67 7.27 -7.99 23.22
CA ASP A 67 6.09 -8.38 22.44
C ASP A 67 5.01 -7.30 22.44
N LYS A 68 4.79 -6.64 23.58
CA LYS A 68 3.85 -5.50 23.66
C LYS A 68 4.30 -4.34 22.77
N VAL A 69 5.59 -3.99 22.81
CA VAL A 69 6.13 -2.92 21.96
C VAL A 69 6.07 -3.33 20.49
N TYR A 70 6.34 -4.60 20.16
CA TYR A 70 6.28 -5.11 18.80
C TYR A 70 4.89 -4.98 18.19
N LYS A 71 3.82 -5.26 18.94
CA LYS A 71 2.44 -5.05 18.49
C LYS A 71 2.17 -3.63 18.04
N ASN A 72 2.76 -2.63 18.72
CA ASN A 72 2.63 -1.23 18.31
C ASN A 72 3.31 -0.97 16.96
N PHE A 73 4.47 -1.60 16.71
CA PHE A 73 5.15 -1.51 15.41
C PHE A 73 4.39 -2.21 14.29
N ILE A 74 3.73 -3.35 14.55
CA ILE A 74 2.84 -4.02 13.59
C ILE A 74 1.70 -3.09 13.19
N LEU A 75 1.00 -2.50 14.18
CA LEU A 75 -0.10 -1.57 13.93
C LEU A 75 0.37 -0.33 13.17
N ALA A 76 1.51 0.24 13.54
CA ALA A 76 2.09 1.38 12.82
C ALA A 76 2.46 1.01 11.37
N ASN A 77 3.00 -0.19 11.15
CA ASN A 77 3.36 -0.68 9.82
C ASN A 77 2.12 -0.86 8.94
N GLU A 78 1.06 -1.46 9.47
CA GLU A 78 -0.22 -1.63 8.79
C GLU A 78 -0.86 -0.28 8.44
N TYR A 79 -0.83 0.67 9.37
CA TYR A 79 -1.33 2.01 9.13
C TYR A 79 -0.56 2.72 8.00
N GLN A 80 0.77 2.70 8.04
CA GLN A 80 1.59 3.34 7.00
C GLN A 80 1.44 2.64 5.64
N SER A 81 1.33 1.30 5.62
CA SER A 81 1.07 0.53 4.41
C SER A 81 -0.28 0.90 3.80
N SER A 82 -1.33 0.94 4.62
CA SER A 82 -2.68 1.36 4.20
C SER A 82 -2.68 2.78 3.63
N LYS A 83 -2.03 3.71 4.32
CA LYS A 83 -1.93 5.11 3.90
C LYS A 83 -1.20 5.26 2.56
N LEU A 84 -0.09 4.55 2.38
CA LEU A 84 0.68 4.57 1.14
C LEU A 84 -0.13 4.00 -0.04
N CYS A 85 -0.73 2.82 0.15
CA CYS A 85 -1.45 2.14 -0.92
C CYS A 85 -2.78 2.83 -1.27
N GLU A 86 -3.51 3.40 -0.29
CA GLU A 86 -4.68 4.24 -0.57
C GLU A 86 -4.28 5.48 -1.37
N ALA A 87 -3.19 6.17 -1.01
CA ALA A 87 -2.75 7.36 -1.76
C ALA A 87 -2.39 7.04 -3.22
N LEU A 88 -1.77 5.89 -3.48
CA LEU A 88 -1.50 5.41 -4.83
C LEU A 88 -2.79 5.03 -5.57
N TYR A 89 -3.73 4.38 -4.86
CA TYR A 89 -5.03 4.03 -5.39
C TYR A 89 -5.82 5.26 -5.84
N THR A 90 -6.01 6.23 -4.95
CA THR A 90 -6.75 7.47 -5.22
C THR A 90 -6.10 8.24 -6.38
N ARG A 91 -4.77 8.35 -6.39
CA ARG A 91 -4.06 9.02 -7.51
C ARG A 91 -4.35 8.34 -8.85
N CYS A 92 -4.42 7.00 -8.86
CA CYS A 92 -4.79 6.30 -10.08
C CYS A 92 -6.25 6.53 -10.45
N GLU A 93 -7.16 6.41 -9.50
CA GLU A 93 -8.60 6.65 -9.70
C GLU A 93 -8.84 8.04 -10.31
N ASP A 94 -8.29 9.10 -9.71
CA ASP A 94 -8.38 10.47 -10.20
C ASP A 94 -7.89 10.60 -11.65
N LYS A 95 -6.77 9.92 -11.98
CA LYS A 95 -6.21 9.94 -13.33
C LYS A 95 -7.12 9.21 -14.33
N MET A 96 -7.70 8.08 -13.93
CA MET A 96 -8.62 7.33 -14.79
C MET A 96 -9.90 8.12 -15.04
N ASP A 97 -10.42 8.83 -14.04
CA ASP A 97 -11.59 9.69 -14.17
C ASP A 97 -11.32 10.87 -15.10
N GLN A 98 -10.15 11.52 -14.97
CA GLN A 98 -9.75 12.58 -15.89
C GLN A 98 -9.67 12.11 -17.35
N LEU A 99 -9.20 10.88 -17.59
CA LEU A 99 -9.10 10.30 -18.93
C LEU A 99 -10.47 9.95 -19.53
N GLN A 100 -11.48 9.68 -18.70
CA GLN A 100 -12.86 9.39 -19.14
C GLN A 100 -13.59 10.64 -19.63
N VAL A 101 -13.34 11.81 -19.03
CA VAL A 101 -14.07 13.07 -19.33
C VAL A 101 -13.43 13.87 -20.47
N LEU A 102 -12.36 13.37 -21.09
CA LEU A 102 -11.71 14.06 -22.21
C LEU A 102 -12.70 14.34 -23.37
N ARG A 103 -12.67 15.57 -23.89
CA ARG A 103 -13.49 16.00 -25.05
C ARG A 103 -13.34 15.06 -26.25
N LEU A 104 -12.10 14.63 -26.52
CA LEU A 104 -11.77 13.63 -27.52
C LEU A 104 -11.28 12.37 -26.79
N PRO A 105 -12.13 11.34 -26.67
CA PRO A 105 -11.73 10.11 -26.00
C PRO A 105 -10.65 9.42 -26.84
N SER A 106 -9.55 9.04 -26.19
CA SER A 106 -8.40 8.39 -26.83
C SER A 106 -8.09 7.07 -26.13
N MET A 107 -8.37 5.96 -26.81
CA MET A 107 -8.09 4.61 -26.31
C MET A 107 -6.60 4.43 -25.96
N ALA A 108 -5.71 5.01 -26.77
CA ALA A 108 -4.26 4.94 -26.53
C ALA A 108 -3.87 5.63 -25.22
N LYS A 109 -4.39 6.83 -24.95
CA LYS A 109 -4.12 7.56 -23.69
C LYS A 109 -4.69 6.83 -22.48
N PHE A 110 -5.90 6.27 -22.60
CA PHE A 110 -6.52 5.48 -21.56
C PHE A 110 -5.68 4.24 -21.21
N ASN A 111 -5.27 3.46 -22.21
CA ASN A 111 -4.45 2.26 -22.02
C ASN A 111 -3.07 2.59 -21.44
N ALA A 112 -2.44 3.68 -21.87
CA ALA A 112 -1.17 4.13 -21.31
C ALA A 112 -1.33 4.54 -19.84
N GLY A 113 -2.40 5.27 -19.50
CA GLY A 113 -2.73 5.64 -18.13
C GLY A 113 -2.94 4.42 -17.23
N PHE A 114 -3.71 3.45 -17.71
CA PHE A 114 -3.96 2.17 -17.05
C PHE A 114 -2.66 1.41 -16.76
N LEU A 115 -1.80 1.25 -17.77
CA LEU A 115 -0.53 0.51 -17.60
C LEU A 115 0.39 1.21 -16.60
N GLN A 116 0.48 2.54 -16.68
CA GLN A 116 1.28 3.33 -15.75
C GLN A 116 0.77 3.18 -14.32
N CYS A 117 -0.55 3.25 -14.11
CA CYS A 117 -1.16 3.01 -12.80
C CYS A 117 -0.77 1.65 -12.24
N ASN A 118 -0.99 0.59 -13.01
CA ASN A 118 -0.72 -0.78 -12.57
C ASN A 118 0.75 -0.96 -12.17
N GLN A 119 1.68 -0.47 -13.00
CA GLN A 119 3.12 -0.55 -12.72
C GLN A 119 3.54 0.31 -11.52
N SER A 120 3.01 1.53 -11.38
CA SER A 120 3.32 2.40 -10.24
C SER A 120 2.84 1.78 -8.93
N PHE A 121 1.63 1.23 -8.94
CA PHE A 121 1.05 0.59 -7.77
C PHE A 121 1.86 -0.64 -7.36
N GLU A 122 2.20 -1.52 -8.30
CA GLU A 122 2.96 -2.74 -8.03
C GLU A 122 4.35 -2.46 -7.43
N ARG A 123 5.00 -1.40 -7.90
CA ARG A 123 6.34 -1.00 -7.46
C ARG A 123 6.35 -0.24 -6.13
N GLU A 124 5.39 0.67 -5.92
CA GLU A 124 5.42 1.62 -4.81
C GLU A 124 4.60 1.14 -3.60
N CYS A 125 3.52 0.37 -3.79
CA CYS A 125 2.73 -0.15 -2.67
C CYS A 125 3.47 -1.34 -2.02
N VAL A 126 3.74 -1.20 -0.72
CA VAL A 126 4.49 -2.16 0.10
C VAL A 126 3.80 -2.34 1.45
N GLY A 127 3.93 -3.56 2.01
CA GLY A 127 3.46 -3.90 3.35
C GLY A 127 2.19 -4.76 3.35
N PRO A 128 1.61 -5.00 4.54
CA PRO A 128 0.51 -5.96 4.72
C PRO A 128 -0.76 -5.59 3.94
N SER A 129 -0.98 -4.30 3.68
CA SER A 129 -2.19 -3.82 2.99
C SER A 129 -2.13 -4.03 1.48
N LYS A 130 -0.97 -4.41 0.91
CA LYS A 130 -0.76 -4.49 -0.54
C LYS A 130 -1.80 -5.38 -1.24
N THR A 131 -1.96 -6.61 -0.79
CA THR A 131 -2.84 -7.60 -1.44
C THR A 131 -4.31 -7.16 -1.46
N SER A 132 -4.78 -6.53 -0.39
CA SER A 132 -6.13 -5.96 -0.30
C SER A 132 -6.32 -4.84 -1.33
N TYR A 133 -5.36 -3.92 -1.41
CA TYR A 133 -5.41 -2.82 -2.37
C TYR A 133 -5.19 -3.26 -3.82
N GLU A 134 -4.40 -4.30 -4.08
CA GLU A 134 -4.25 -4.91 -5.41
C GLU A 134 -5.61 -5.37 -5.94
N HIS A 135 -6.38 -6.08 -5.12
CA HIS A 135 -7.71 -6.52 -5.51
C HIS A 135 -8.65 -5.34 -5.78
N ARG A 136 -8.64 -4.33 -4.91
CA ARG A 136 -9.45 -3.11 -5.09
C ARG A 136 -9.04 -2.34 -6.35
N MET A 137 -7.75 -2.25 -6.63
CA MET A 137 -7.18 -1.61 -7.82
C MET A 137 -7.62 -2.33 -9.10
N MET A 138 -7.44 -3.66 -9.17
CA MET A 138 -7.87 -4.44 -10.34
C MET A 138 -9.36 -4.28 -10.63
N LYS A 139 -10.20 -4.27 -9.59
CA LYS A 139 -11.65 -4.05 -9.72
C LYS A 139 -11.96 -2.65 -10.25
N MET A 140 -11.35 -1.60 -9.70
CA MET A 140 -11.54 -0.21 -10.16
C MET A 140 -11.09 -0.02 -11.61
N LEU A 141 -9.91 -0.54 -11.95
CA LEU A 141 -9.36 -0.49 -13.29
C LEU A 141 -10.24 -1.24 -14.31
N GLY A 142 -10.76 -2.41 -13.94
CA GLY A 142 -11.71 -3.16 -14.77
C GLY A 142 -13.02 -2.39 -15.01
N ARG A 143 -13.58 -1.78 -13.96
CA ARG A 143 -14.78 -0.95 -14.05
C ARG A 143 -14.55 0.26 -14.95
N SER A 144 -13.46 1.00 -14.74
CA SER A 144 -13.09 2.19 -15.52
C SER A 144 -12.93 1.85 -17.00
N LYS A 145 -12.33 0.70 -17.32
CA LYS A 145 -12.17 0.22 -18.70
C LYS A 145 -13.52 -0.07 -19.36
N SER A 146 -14.43 -0.72 -18.65
CA SER A 146 -15.77 -1.02 -19.17
C SER A 146 -16.53 0.27 -19.50
N LEU A 147 -16.55 1.23 -18.56
CA LEU A 147 -17.22 2.52 -18.73
C LEU A 147 -16.64 3.31 -19.90
N PHE A 148 -15.30 3.33 -20.03
CA PHE A 148 -14.64 4.02 -21.13
C PHE A 148 -15.03 3.43 -22.50
N ILE A 149 -15.06 2.10 -22.63
CA ILE A 149 -15.41 1.44 -23.89
C ILE A 149 -16.87 1.70 -24.28
N GLU A 150 -17.78 1.64 -23.32
CA GLU A 150 -19.20 1.92 -23.53
C GLU A 150 -19.42 3.36 -24.03
N GLU A 151 -18.88 4.35 -23.32
CA GLU A 151 -18.96 5.77 -23.67
C GLU A 151 -18.29 6.05 -25.02
N TYR A 152 -17.12 5.45 -25.27
CA TYR A 152 -16.39 5.58 -26.53
C TYR A 152 -17.22 5.08 -27.72
N ASN A 153 -17.79 3.88 -27.61
CA ASN A 153 -18.60 3.29 -28.68
C ASN A 153 -19.89 4.08 -28.91
N HIS A 154 -20.54 4.55 -27.85
CA HIS A 154 -21.74 5.37 -27.95
C HIS A 154 -21.47 6.69 -28.71
N ARG A 155 -20.37 7.38 -28.38
CA ARG A 155 -19.96 8.61 -29.08
C ARG A 155 -19.59 8.34 -30.54
N LEU A 156 -18.85 7.28 -30.81
CA LEU A 156 -18.45 6.89 -32.15
C LEU A 156 -19.68 6.61 -33.03
N PHE A 157 -20.63 5.85 -32.51
CA PHE A 157 -21.86 5.52 -33.21
C PHE A 157 -22.70 6.78 -33.49
N ASN A 158 -22.89 7.65 -32.51
CA ASN A 158 -23.64 8.90 -32.70
C ASN A 158 -22.99 9.81 -33.77
N TRP A 159 -21.66 9.93 -33.78
CA TRP A 159 -20.95 10.67 -34.83
C TRP A 159 -21.11 10.04 -36.20
N LEU A 160 -21.07 8.71 -36.30
CA LEU A 160 -21.26 7.98 -37.54
C LEU A 160 -22.68 8.19 -38.10
N VAL A 161 -23.70 8.12 -37.25
CA VAL A 161 -25.10 8.38 -37.62
C VAL A 161 -25.31 9.83 -38.05
N ALA A 162 -24.75 10.79 -37.31
CA ALA A 162 -24.83 12.20 -37.69
C ALA A 162 -24.17 12.45 -39.06
N PHE A 163 -22.99 11.90 -39.29
CA PHE A 163 -22.27 12.04 -40.55
C PHE A 163 -23.02 11.41 -41.73
N SER A 164 -23.61 10.22 -41.55
CA SER A 164 -24.38 9.57 -42.60
C SER A 164 -25.64 10.36 -42.98
N LEU A 165 -26.38 10.90 -42.00
CA LEU A 165 -27.53 11.76 -42.25
C LEU A 165 -27.15 13.05 -43.00
N VAL A 166 -26.04 13.69 -42.60
CA VAL A 166 -25.54 14.89 -43.28
C VAL A 166 -25.18 14.59 -44.74
N MET A 167 -24.47 13.48 -44.99
CA MET A 167 -24.11 13.08 -46.36
C MET A 167 -25.33 12.82 -47.25
N VAL A 168 -26.39 12.23 -46.71
CA VAL A 168 -27.65 12.01 -47.44
C VAL A 168 -28.33 13.35 -47.78
N VAL A 169 -28.37 14.29 -46.84
CA VAL A 169 -28.96 15.63 -47.07
C VAL A 169 -28.14 16.41 -48.10
N VAL A 170 -26.82 16.46 -47.96
CA VAL A 170 -25.93 17.13 -48.93
C VAL A 170 -26.09 16.51 -50.32
N GLY A 171 -26.05 15.18 -50.42
CA GLY A 171 -26.19 14.48 -51.69
C GLY A 171 -27.56 14.63 -52.35
N ARG A 172 -28.63 14.93 -51.59
CA ARG A 172 -29.97 15.19 -52.15
C ARG A 172 -30.26 16.65 -52.48
N PHE A 173 -29.68 17.58 -51.75
CA PHE A 173 -30.09 19.00 -51.80
C PHE A 173 -29.02 19.94 -52.33
N ILE A 174 -27.77 19.51 -52.46
CA ILE A 174 -26.66 20.36 -52.92
C ILE A 174 -26.08 19.87 -54.25
N ILE A 175 -25.99 18.54 -54.45
CA ILE A 175 -25.57 17.91 -55.71
C ILE A 175 -26.81 17.68 -56.58
#